data_AF-A0ABD6BR09-F1
#
_entry.id   AF-A0ABD6BR09-F1
#
_cell.length_a   1.000
_cell.length_b   1.000
_cell.length_c   1.000
_cell.angle_alpha   90.00
_cell.angle_beta   90.00
_cell.angle_gamma   90.00
#
_symmetry.space_group_name_H-M   'P 1'
#
loop_
_entity.id
_entity.type
_entity.pdbx_description
1 polymer ?
#
loop_
_entity_poly.entity_id
_entity_poly.type
_entity_poly.pdbx_seq_one_letter_code
_entity_poly.pdbx_strand_id
1 'polypeptide(L)'
;MSGDTGGNAETVVRRERFAGGPARSFMSSLDADTRIFAADLAVDRAHTVMLAEQGIIGDDDAGAILDALDTVEDAGHDALPEGEDVHEA
;
A
#
# COMPACT_ATOMS: atom_id res chain seq x y z
N MET A 1 -10.64 22.65 -22.67
CA MET A 1 -10.98 21.23 -22.51
C MET A 1 -10.07 20.70 -21.41
N SER A 2 -10.70 20.21 -20.35
CA SER A 2 -10.12 19.94 -19.04
C SER A 2 -8.97 18.92 -19.10
N GLY A 3 -7.88 19.23 -18.39
CA GLY A 3 -6.83 18.26 -18.10
C GLY A 3 -7.32 17.33 -17.01
N ASP A 4 -7.58 16.08 -17.37
CA ASP A 4 -7.71 14.98 -16.45
C ASP A 4 -6.29 14.55 -16.07
N THR A 5 -5.91 14.77 -14.81
CA THR A 5 -4.66 14.27 -14.21
C THR A 5 -5.05 13.26 -13.14
N GLY A 6 -5.79 12.23 -13.53
CA GLY A 6 -5.83 10.97 -12.81
C GLY A 6 -4.51 10.24 -13.06
N GLY A 7 -3.56 10.36 -12.15
CA GLY A 7 -2.34 9.56 -12.16
C GLY A 7 -2.71 8.10 -12.01
N ASN A 8 -2.80 7.37 -13.12
CA ASN A 8 -2.75 5.92 -13.08
C ASN A 8 -1.43 5.54 -12.41
N ALA A 9 -1.49 5.00 -11.19
CA ALA A 9 -0.36 4.34 -10.59
C ALA A 9 0.10 3.24 -11.57
N GLU A 10 1.25 3.44 -12.20
CA GLU A 10 1.84 2.48 -13.13
C GLU A 10 2.09 1.17 -12.36
N THR A 11 1.32 0.13 -12.67
CA THR A 11 1.44 -1.15 -11.97
C THR A 11 2.75 -1.85 -12.33
N VAL A 12 3.53 -2.18 -11.30
CA VAL A 12 4.88 -2.76 -11.46
C VAL A 12 4.81 -4.24 -11.89
N VAL A 13 3.61 -4.85 -11.83
CA VAL A 13 3.38 -6.28 -12.09
C VAL A 13 3.84 -6.65 -13.50
N ARG A 14 4.95 -7.40 -13.56
CA ARG A 14 5.58 -7.94 -14.78
C ARG A 14 5.88 -6.87 -15.85
N ARG A 15 6.19 -5.64 -15.43
CA ARG A 15 6.43 -4.48 -16.32
C ARG A 15 5.23 -4.23 -17.24
N GLU A 16 4.05 -4.11 -16.65
CA GLU A 16 2.79 -3.75 -17.31
C GLU A 16 2.24 -4.73 -18.35
N ARG A 17 2.96 -5.82 -18.67
CA ARG A 17 2.53 -6.79 -19.70
C ARG A 17 1.15 -7.42 -19.44
N PHE A 18 0.67 -7.31 -18.21
CA PHE A 18 -0.64 -7.79 -17.77
C PHE A 18 -1.38 -6.75 -16.91
N ALA A 19 -1.07 -5.45 -17.09
CA ALA A 19 -1.64 -4.36 -16.31
C ALA A 19 -3.16 -4.17 -16.46
N GLY A 20 -3.76 -4.75 -17.51
CA GLY A 20 -5.16 -4.54 -17.84
C GLY A 20 -5.91 -5.82 -18.22
N GLY A 21 -7.24 -5.73 -18.18
CA GLY A 21 -8.14 -6.81 -18.54
C GLY A 21 -8.18 -7.95 -17.50
N PRO A 22 -8.80 -9.09 -17.86
CA PRO A 22 -9.10 -10.18 -16.91
C PRO A 22 -7.89 -10.81 -16.22
N ALA A 23 -6.69 -10.60 -16.78
CA ALA A 23 -5.45 -11.09 -16.18
C ALA A 23 -5.15 -10.38 -14.84
N ARG A 24 -5.49 -9.09 -14.71
CA ARG A 24 -5.24 -8.31 -13.48
C ARG A 24 -6.03 -8.90 -12.30
N SER A 25 -7.33 -9.08 -12.46
CA SER A 25 -8.19 -9.67 -11.42
C SER A 25 -7.81 -11.12 -11.10
N PHE A 26 -7.29 -11.87 -12.08
CA PHE A 26 -6.85 -13.25 -11.83
C PHE A 26 -5.56 -13.33 -11.01
N MET A 27 -4.68 -12.33 -11.13
CA MET A 27 -3.40 -12.29 -10.42
C MET A 27 -3.50 -11.64 -9.04
N SER A 28 -4.50 -10.78 -8.83
CA SER A 28 -4.68 -10.10 -7.54
C SER A 28 -5.01 -11.08 -6.42
N SER A 29 -4.36 -10.89 -5.27
CA SER A 29 -4.66 -11.56 -4.01
C SER A 29 -5.40 -10.67 -3.01
N LEU A 30 -5.67 -9.40 -3.35
CA LEU A 30 -6.22 -8.40 -2.43
C LEU A 30 -7.45 -8.88 -1.63
N ASP A 31 -8.45 -9.47 -2.30
CA ASP A 31 -9.64 -10.03 -1.61
C ASP A 31 -9.30 -11.14 -0.60
N ALA A 32 -8.24 -11.91 -0.85
CA ALA A 32 -7.78 -12.98 0.04
C ALA A 32 -6.87 -12.46 1.17
N ASP A 33 -6.28 -11.28 1.00
CA ASP A 33 -5.28 -10.69 1.90
C ASP A 33 -5.88 -9.91 3.07
N THR A 34 -7.21 -9.79 3.14
CA THR A 34 -7.92 -9.30 4.34
C THR A 34 -7.45 -9.99 5.63
N ARG A 35 -7.08 -11.27 5.54
CA ARG A 35 -6.59 -12.06 6.68
C ARG A 35 -5.19 -11.67 7.17
N ILE A 36 -4.38 -11.00 6.33
CA ILE A 36 -3.01 -10.59 6.65
C ILE A 36 -2.86 -9.07 6.84
N PHE A 37 -3.88 -8.27 6.49
CA PHE A 37 -3.89 -6.80 6.63
C PHE A 37 -3.34 -6.30 7.98
N ALA A 38 -3.85 -6.82 9.10
CA ALA A 38 -3.38 -6.39 10.42
C ALA A 38 -1.92 -6.77 10.71
N ALA A 39 -1.44 -7.88 10.13
CA ALA A 39 -0.05 -8.29 10.28
C ALA A 39 0.88 -7.42 9.42
N ASP A 40 0.42 -7.01 8.23
CA ASP A 40 1.15 -6.11 7.34
C ASP A 40 1.38 -4.74 7.99
N LEU A 41 0.30 -4.12 8.49
CA LEU A 41 0.39 -2.88 9.28
C LEU A 41 1.34 -3.00 10.48
N ALA A 42 1.32 -4.14 11.19
CA ALA A 42 2.22 -4.36 12.32
C ALA A 42 3.70 -4.44 11.89
N VAL A 43 3.98 -5.05 10.73
CA VAL A 43 5.32 -5.12 10.15
C VAL A 43 5.78 -3.75 9.70
N ASP A 44 4.93 -2.97 9.04
CA ASP A 44 5.26 -1.62 8.59
C ASP A 44 5.59 -0.70 9.77
N ARG A 45 4.80 -0.73 10.84
CA ARG A 45 5.10 0.03 12.06
C ARG A 45 6.46 -0.34 12.65
N ALA A 46 6.72 -1.64 12.76
CA ALA A 46 8.00 -2.12 13.27
C ALA A 46 9.15 -1.70 12.35
N HIS A 47 8.94 -1.71 11.04
CA HIS A 47 9.92 -1.28 10.06
C HIS A 47 10.20 0.23 10.15
N THR A 48 9.17 1.07 10.21
CA THR A 48 9.29 2.53 10.38
C THR A 48 10.06 2.89 11.64
N VAL A 49 9.74 2.27 12.79
CA VAL A 49 10.49 2.48 14.03
C VAL A 49 11.95 2.08 13.88
N MET A 50 12.21 0.91 13.29
CA MET A 50 13.57 0.45 13.03
C MET A 50 14.34 1.42 12.12
N LEU A 51 13.73 1.95 11.05
CA LEU A 51 14.35 2.93 10.17
C LEU A 51 14.77 4.21 10.91
N ALA A 52 13.93 4.69 11.84
CA ALA A 52 14.24 5.83 12.68
C ALA A 52 15.41 5.52 13.64
N GLU A 53 15.38 4.35 14.31
CA GLU A 53 16.47 3.92 15.21
C GLU A 53 17.82 3.75 14.49
N GLN A 54 17.79 3.36 13.21
CA GLN A 54 19.00 3.28 12.36
C GLN A 54 19.44 4.64 11.79
N GLY A 55 18.69 5.72 12.05
CA GLY A 55 18.96 7.06 11.52
C GLY A 55 18.80 7.16 10.00
N ILE A 56 17.99 6.29 9.40
CA ILE A 56 17.70 6.30 7.96
C ILE A 56 16.63 7.35 7.64
N ILE A 57 15.66 7.52 8.55
CA ILE A 57 14.65 8.58 8.53
C ILE A 57 14.68 9.37 9.84
N GLY A 58 14.20 10.61 9.83
CA GLY A 58 14.09 11.42 11.04
C GLY A 58 12.83 11.10 11.85
N ASP A 59 12.82 11.48 13.13
CA ASP A 59 11.69 11.23 14.05
C ASP A 59 10.38 11.88 13.54
N ASP A 60 10.46 13.06 12.92
CA ASP A 60 9.30 13.76 12.34
C ASP A 60 8.69 12.95 11.18
N ASP A 61 9.52 12.42 10.28
CA ASP A 61 9.08 11.60 9.15
C ASP A 61 8.51 10.25 9.65
N ALA A 62 9.16 9.65 10.65
CA ALA A 62 8.69 8.41 11.26
C ALA A 62 7.32 8.59 11.93
N GLY A 63 7.12 9.70 12.66
CA GLY A 63 5.83 10.05 13.25
C GLY A 63 4.75 10.22 12.19
N ALA A 64 5.03 10.96 11.11
CA ALA A 64 4.08 11.15 10.02
C ALA A 64 3.66 9.84 9.34
N ILE A 65 4.60 8.90 9.16
CA ILE A 65 4.30 7.57 8.60
C ILE A 65 3.43 6.76 9.57
N LEU A 66 3.75 6.76 10.87
CA LEU A 66 2.96 6.03 11.88
C LEU A 66 1.52 6.55 12.00
N ASP A 67 1.34 7.87 11.95
CA ASP A 67 0.00 8.50 11.95
C ASP A 67 -0.80 8.15 10.68
N ALA A 68 -0.12 8.04 9.53
CA ALA A 68 -0.75 7.58 8.29
C ALA A 68 -1.17 6.12 8.38
N LEU A 69 -0.34 5.25 8.97
CA LEU A 69 -0.67 3.84 9.21
C LEU A 69 -1.87 3.70 10.17
N ASP A 70 -1.97 4.54 11.21
CA ASP A 70 -3.17 4.61 12.09
C ASP A 70 -4.42 4.95 11.28
N THR A 71 -4.31 5.90 10.35
CA THR A 71 -5.43 6.29 9.50
C THR A 71 -5.87 5.15 8.57
N VAL A 72 -4.93 4.38 8.02
CA VAL A 72 -5.22 3.20 7.19
C VAL A 72 -5.87 2.09 8.02
N GLU A 73 -5.36 1.82 9.22
CA GLU A 73 -5.92 0.84 10.15
C GLU A 73 -7.38 1.18 10.51
N ASP A 74 -7.65 2.44 10.84
CA ASP A 74 -8.99 2.94 11.17
C ASP A 74 -9.97 2.87 9.99
N ALA A 75 -9.49 3.12 8.76
CA ALA A 75 -10.30 3.01 7.55
C ALA A 75 -10.61 1.55 7.19
N GLY A 76 -9.68 0.63 7.52
CA GLY A 76 -9.81 -0.80 7.31
C GLY A 76 -9.55 -1.27 5.88
N HIS A 77 -9.42 -2.58 5.71
CA HIS A 77 -9.06 -3.23 4.44
C HIS A 77 -9.98 -2.83 3.26
N ASP A 78 -11.29 -2.67 3.49
CA ASP A 78 -12.26 -2.35 2.43
C ASP A 78 -12.08 -0.92 1.87
N ALA A 79 -11.31 -0.07 2.54
CA ALA A 79 -11.01 1.30 2.10
C ALA A 79 -9.72 1.40 1.29
N LEU A 80 -8.96 0.31 1.15
CA LEU A 80 -7.75 0.28 0.32
C LEU A 80 -8.11 0.52 -1.16
N PRO A 81 -7.27 1.25 -1.92
CA PRO A 81 -7.45 1.41 -3.35
C PRO A 81 -7.16 0.09 -4.09
N GLU A 82 -7.36 0.08 -5.41
CA GLU A 82 -7.10 -1.11 -6.22
C GLU A 82 -5.60 -1.44 -6.31
N GLY A 83 -5.18 -2.53 -5.64
CA GLY A 83 -3.82 -3.09 -5.72
C GLY A 83 -3.78 -4.54 -6.21
N GLU A 84 -2.59 -5.05 -6.51
CA GLU A 84 -2.39 -6.49 -6.70
C GLU A 84 -2.61 -7.25 -5.39
N ASP A 85 -1.98 -6.79 -4.33
CA ASP A 85 -2.02 -7.36 -2.98
C ASP A 85 -2.15 -6.25 -1.92
N VAL A 86 -2.25 -6.63 -0.65
CA VAL A 86 -2.38 -5.68 0.46
C VAL A 86 -1.16 -4.77 0.63
N HIS A 87 0.03 -5.20 0.20
CA HIS A 87 1.26 -4.42 0.35
C HIS A 87 1.36 -3.31 -0.71
N GLU A 88 0.74 -3.49 -1.88
CA GLU A 88 0.65 -2.46 -2.93
C GLU A 88 -0.50 -1.49 -2.70
N ALA A 89 -1.62 -1.96 -2.14
CA ALA A 89 -2.89 -1.23 -2.07
C ALA A 89 -2.82 -0.02 -1.11
#